data_AF-A0A1Y4NK28-F1
#
_entry.id   AF-A0A1Y4NK28-F1
#
_cell.length_a   1.000
_cell.length_b   1.000
_cell.length_c   1.000
_cell.angle_alpha   90.00
_cell.angle_beta   90.00
_cell.angle_gamma   90.00
#
_symmetry.space_group_name_H-M   'P 1'
#
loop_
_entity.id
_entity.type
_entity.pdbx_description
1 polymer ?
#
loop_
_entity_poly.entity_id
_entity_poly.type
_entity_poly.pdbx_seq_one_letter_code
_entity_poly.pdbx_strand_id
1 'polypeptide(L)'
;MNDNVVYERNLIEKGSLRNWIMYVLLLFPVSSMLKVYIGPLNLLLTGLTFILFFLYYLNNGIPKKDFFILIYIFLTLVYNVMIWGLNYYEDNMLFYLPFLLIYFGFYIRNSDYVLDFMKSHKRYIDAILIIWNGMVFISFFFSGSYVYEGETRGFVSFAGTTFLLCAMAVYVFALLTFQYYEYRKKIYMIALLIPSLCILMGTTRTYLMVLLCAWLVFIYINMKKQKWFFPVMIMGISAFIVVVISSPISEKFITTSSRSESLGMNPLEAFTSGRSVFWAYDINAIFQNSPFKIIFGNGVNWLFNLNRERFHNPLWAHNDFIQILSDYGVFGLGIYLWSIKRIMTYFLQKKGISRILILTLIIMWAFNAFFNMFYTYFCAALSFPFYLLVVRYDAQLRLGGGNSKLVYRKNQ
;
A
#
# COMPACT_ATOMS: atom_id res chain seq x y z
N MET A 1 44.90 -15.01 -1.77
CA MET A 1 44.04 -15.64 -0.74
C MET A 1 43.28 -14.61 0.11
N ASN A 2 43.81 -13.39 0.32
CA ASN A 2 43.08 -12.30 1.00
C ASN A 2 41.95 -11.66 0.17
N ASP A 3 42.07 -11.60 -1.16
CA ASP A 3 41.06 -10.90 -1.97
C ASP A 3 39.72 -11.64 -2.07
N ASN A 4 39.73 -12.98 -2.04
CA ASN A 4 38.51 -13.79 -2.03
C ASN A 4 37.76 -13.68 -0.69
N VAL A 5 38.48 -13.58 0.43
CA VAL A 5 37.88 -13.42 1.78
C VAL A 5 37.29 -12.02 1.95
N VAL A 6 37.94 -10.98 1.41
CA VAL A 6 37.41 -9.61 1.38
C VAL A 6 36.20 -9.51 0.45
N TYR A 7 36.21 -10.21 -0.69
CA TYR A 7 35.07 -10.25 -1.61
C TYR A 7 33.86 -10.99 -1.02
N GLU A 8 34.07 -12.13 -0.37
CA GLU A 8 33.01 -12.86 0.35
C GLU A 8 32.47 -12.09 1.55
N ARG A 9 33.31 -11.45 2.37
CA ARG A 9 32.86 -10.56 3.45
C ARG A 9 32.00 -9.41 2.93
N ASN A 10 32.41 -8.77 1.84
CA ASN A 10 31.64 -7.68 1.23
C ASN A 10 30.29 -8.16 0.69
N LEU A 11 30.18 -9.39 0.19
CA LEU A 11 28.90 -9.98 -0.24
C LEU A 11 27.99 -10.35 0.95
N ILE A 12 28.57 -10.87 2.04
CA ILE A 12 27.85 -11.21 3.28
C ILE A 12 27.36 -9.92 3.99
N GLU A 13 28.19 -8.88 4.09
CA GLU A 13 27.80 -7.57 4.65
C GLU A 13 26.75 -6.86 3.78
N LYS A 14 26.87 -6.92 2.45
CA LYS A 14 25.86 -6.34 1.54
C LYS A 14 24.55 -7.12 1.53
N GLY A 15 24.55 -8.41 1.87
CA GLY A 15 23.35 -9.21 2.14
C GLY A 15 22.71 -8.86 3.49
N SER A 16 23.53 -8.61 4.51
CA SER A 16 23.07 -8.26 5.87
C SER A 16 22.11 -7.06 5.86
N LEU A 17 22.47 -5.96 5.19
CA LEU A 17 21.64 -4.75 5.22
C LEU A 17 20.30 -4.90 4.50
N ARG A 18 20.29 -5.62 3.38
CA ARG A 18 19.04 -5.92 2.65
C ARG A 18 18.13 -6.84 3.47
N ASN A 19 18.70 -7.79 4.22
CA ASN A 19 17.95 -8.59 5.18
C ASN A 19 17.32 -7.72 6.27
N TRP A 20 18.09 -6.82 6.89
CA TRP A 20 17.56 -5.90 7.90
C TRP A 20 16.41 -5.05 7.38
N ILE A 21 16.55 -4.48 6.18
CA ILE A 21 15.46 -3.76 5.51
C ILE A 21 14.23 -4.65 5.39
N MET A 22 14.39 -5.87 4.86
CA MET A 22 13.25 -6.79 4.68
C MET A 22 12.60 -7.22 5.98
N TYR A 23 13.37 -7.51 7.03
CA TYR A 23 12.83 -7.83 8.36
C TYR A 23 11.97 -6.67 8.88
N VAL A 24 12.49 -5.45 8.84
CA VAL A 24 11.75 -4.27 9.34
C VAL A 24 10.49 -4.02 8.50
N LEU A 25 10.59 -4.07 7.17
CA LEU A 25 9.45 -3.87 6.27
C LEU A 25 8.30 -4.86 6.52
N LEU A 26 8.64 -6.14 6.75
CA LEU A 26 7.65 -7.19 6.99
C LEU A 26 7.01 -7.11 8.39
N LEU A 27 7.64 -6.41 9.34
CA LEU A 27 7.12 -6.27 10.71
C LEU A 27 6.00 -5.21 10.82
N PHE A 28 5.91 -4.28 9.87
CA PHE A 28 4.94 -3.17 9.90
C PHE A 28 3.47 -3.53 10.14
N PRO A 29 2.87 -4.62 9.61
CA PRO A 29 1.48 -4.95 9.92
C PRO A 29 1.29 -5.28 11.41
N VAL A 30 2.27 -5.90 12.06
CA VAL A 30 2.20 -6.20 13.50
C VAL A 30 2.48 -4.94 14.32
N SER A 31 3.52 -4.18 13.96
CA SER A 31 3.85 -2.95 14.69
C SER A 31 2.75 -1.90 14.60
N SER A 32 2.12 -1.76 13.43
CA SER A 32 1.05 -0.80 13.19
C SER A 32 -0.22 -1.16 13.94
N MET A 33 -0.46 -2.45 14.20
CA MET A 33 -1.52 -2.90 15.09
C MET A 33 -1.25 -2.47 16.54
N LEU A 34 0.02 -2.50 16.96
CA LEU A 34 0.42 -2.15 18.33
C LEU A 34 0.63 -0.64 18.55
N LYS A 35 0.65 0.18 17.49
CA LYS A 35 0.87 1.64 17.58
C LYS A 35 -0.08 2.33 18.56
N VAL A 36 -1.34 1.88 18.65
CA VAL A 36 -2.33 2.46 19.58
C VAL A 36 -1.89 2.33 21.03
N TYR A 37 -1.16 1.26 21.36
CA TYR A 37 -0.66 0.98 22.71
C TYR A 37 0.78 1.44 22.92
N ILE A 38 1.57 1.49 21.84
CA ILE A 38 2.98 1.89 21.85
C ILE A 38 3.18 2.98 20.79
N GLY A 39 2.77 4.21 21.12
CA GLY A 39 2.75 5.35 20.21
C GLY A 39 4.04 5.55 19.39
N PRO A 40 5.24 5.51 20.00
CA PRO A 40 6.50 5.71 19.29
C PRO A 40 6.91 4.55 18.36
N LEU A 41 6.31 3.37 18.47
CA LEU A 41 6.81 2.15 17.81
C LEU A 41 6.91 2.31 16.28
N ASN A 42 5.84 2.81 15.66
CA ASN A 42 5.82 3.00 14.21
C ASN A 42 6.76 4.13 13.77
N LEU A 43 6.91 5.18 14.57
CA LEU A 43 7.85 6.27 14.27
C LEU A 43 9.30 5.75 14.31
N LEU A 44 9.64 4.96 15.33
CA LEU A 44 10.95 4.32 15.47
C LEU A 44 11.25 3.37 14.32
N LEU A 45 10.29 2.52 13.92
CA LEU A 45 10.48 1.60 12.79
C LEU A 45 10.59 2.34 11.45
N THR A 46 9.81 3.39 11.24
CA THR A 46 9.94 4.23 10.05
C THR A 46 11.31 4.91 10.01
N GLY A 47 11.75 5.52 11.11
CA GLY A 47 13.08 6.13 11.24
C GLY A 47 14.21 5.12 11.00
N LEU A 48 14.11 3.93 11.60
CA LEU A 48 15.04 2.82 11.37
C LEU A 48 15.07 2.44 9.89
N THR A 49 13.91 2.33 9.24
CA THR A 49 13.84 1.99 7.81
C THR A 49 14.52 3.04 6.93
N PHE A 50 14.34 4.33 7.25
CA PHE A 50 15.06 5.42 6.56
C PHE A 50 16.57 5.33 6.74
N ILE A 51 17.05 5.09 7.97
CA ILE A 51 18.48 4.89 8.25
C ILE A 51 19.02 3.71 7.46
N LEU A 52 18.31 2.59 7.44
CA LEU A 52 18.71 1.40 6.69
C LEU A 52 18.76 1.66 5.18
N PHE A 53 17.79 2.40 4.62
CA PHE A 53 17.85 2.80 3.21
C PHE A 53 19.03 3.73 2.93
N PHE A 54 19.28 4.70 3.79
CA PHE A 54 20.42 5.62 3.65
C PHE A 54 21.74 4.85 3.63
N LEU A 55 21.98 3.98 4.61
CA LEU A 55 23.14 3.09 4.66
C LEU A 55 23.23 2.20 3.41
N TYR A 56 22.09 1.76 2.89
CA TYR A 56 22.05 0.90 1.71
C TYR A 56 22.50 1.64 0.46
N TYR A 57 22.04 2.87 0.27
CA TYR A 57 22.42 3.71 -0.85
C TYR A 57 23.86 4.20 -0.76
N LEU A 58 24.39 4.43 0.45
CA LEU A 58 25.81 4.69 0.68
C LEU A 58 26.67 3.49 0.25
N ASN A 59 26.36 2.28 0.74
CA ASN A 59 27.20 1.10 0.52
C ASN A 59 27.14 0.54 -0.90
N ASN A 60 26.03 0.75 -1.61
CA ASN A 60 25.82 0.18 -2.94
C ASN A 60 25.89 1.24 -4.05
N GLY A 61 26.13 2.51 -3.71
CA GLY A 61 26.12 3.64 -4.63
C GLY A 61 24.72 4.00 -5.12
N ILE A 62 24.56 5.24 -5.56
CA ILE A 62 23.28 5.80 -6.01
C ILE A 62 23.25 5.80 -7.54
N PRO A 63 22.33 5.08 -8.19
CA PRO A 63 22.14 5.17 -9.65
C PRO A 63 21.80 6.60 -10.06
N LYS A 64 22.25 7.06 -11.24
CA LYS A 64 21.95 8.41 -11.76
C LYS A 64 20.47 8.79 -11.66
N LYS A 65 19.57 7.83 -11.94
CA LYS A 65 18.11 8.04 -11.87
C LYS A 65 17.61 8.25 -10.44
N ASP A 66 18.21 7.60 -9.45
CA ASP A 66 17.82 7.74 -8.04
C ASP A 66 18.51 8.95 -7.40
N PHE A 67 19.64 9.42 -7.94
CA PHE A 67 20.33 10.61 -7.46
C PHE A 67 19.46 11.86 -7.56
N PHE A 68 18.79 12.08 -8.71
CA PHE A 68 17.86 13.20 -8.86
C PHE A 68 16.64 13.09 -7.95
N ILE A 69 16.18 11.87 -7.65
CA ILE A 69 15.10 11.64 -6.67
C ILE A 69 15.57 12.06 -5.27
N LEU A 70 16.78 11.66 -4.87
CA LEU A 70 17.31 12.01 -3.55
C LEU A 70 17.55 13.50 -3.41
N ILE A 71 18.03 14.18 -4.45
CA ILE A 71 18.09 15.65 -4.49
C ILE A 71 16.70 16.25 -4.33
N TYR A 72 15.72 15.76 -5.09
CA TYR A 72 14.35 16.25 -4.98
C TYR A 72 13.80 16.07 -3.56
N ILE A 73 13.97 14.89 -2.95
CA ILE A 73 13.60 14.62 -1.56
C ILE A 73 14.28 15.60 -0.60
N PHE A 74 15.59 15.80 -0.74
CA PHE A 74 16.32 16.73 0.12
C PHE A 74 15.79 18.16 0.01
N LEU A 75 15.59 18.64 -1.23
CA LEU A 75 15.07 19.98 -1.47
C LEU A 75 13.64 20.16 -0.95
N THR A 76 12.75 19.18 -1.10
CA THR A 76 11.38 19.28 -0.57
C THR A 76 11.33 19.22 0.94
N LEU A 77 12.19 18.41 1.59
CA LEU A 77 12.33 18.41 3.04
C LEU A 77 12.81 19.78 3.55
N VAL A 78 13.90 20.31 2.97
CA VAL A 78 14.42 21.64 3.34
C VAL A 78 13.39 22.73 3.11
N TYR A 79 12.69 22.73 1.97
CA TYR A 79 11.61 23.67 1.66
C TYR A 79 10.49 23.64 2.71
N ASN A 80 10.02 22.45 3.09
CA ASN A 80 8.98 22.31 4.11
C ASN A 80 9.45 22.73 5.50
N VAL A 81 10.73 22.51 5.84
CA VAL A 81 11.29 22.98 7.11
C VAL A 81 11.41 24.50 7.13
N MET A 82 11.86 25.11 6.03
CA MET A 82 12.00 26.57 5.92
C MET A 82 10.67 27.31 6.05
N ILE A 83 9.58 26.77 5.48
CA ILE A 83 8.27 27.44 5.50
C ILE A 83 7.53 27.18 6.80
N TRP A 84 7.61 25.97 7.36
CA TRP A 84 6.75 25.56 8.49
C TRP A 84 7.48 25.45 9.83
N GLY A 85 8.80 25.60 9.87
CA GLY A 85 9.58 25.65 11.11
C GLY A 85 9.42 24.40 11.99
N LEU A 86 9.28 23.22 11.38
CA LEU A 86 9.01 21.92 12.04
C LEU A 86 7.65 21.80 12.75
N ASN A 87 6.73 22.75 12.55
CA ASN A 87 5.38 22.65 13.11
C ASN A 87 4.44 22.06 12.08
N TYR A 88 4.18 20.75 12.12
CA TYR A 88 3.29 20.05 11.19
C TYR A 88 1.98 19.62 11.87
N TYR A 89 0.87 19.60 11.12
CA TYR A 89 -0.36 18.97 11.61
C TYR A 89 -0.19 17.46 11.80
N GLU A 90 0.60 16.84 10.92
CA GLU A 90 0.94 15.42 10.96
C GLU A 90 2.38 15.24 10.46
N ASP A 91 3.32 14.97 11.37
CA ASP A 91 4.75 14.86 11.08
C ASP A 91 5.06 13.81 10.00
N ASN A 92 4.26 12.73 9.96
CA ASN A 92 4.47 11.65 9.00
C ASN A 92 4.26 12.09 7.54
N MET A 93 3.48 13.14 7.28
CA MET A 93 3.21 13.66 5.93
C MET A 93 4.47 14.12 5.20
N LEU A 94 5.45 14.64 5.96
CA LEU A 94 6.74 15.05 5.45
C LEU A 94 7.54 13.86 4.88
N PHE A 95 7.31 12.66 5.42
CA PHE A 95 8.12 11.48 5.13
C PHE A 95 7.46 10.49 4.17
N TYR A 96 6.13 10.50 4.01
CA TYR A 96 5.43 9.48 3.21
C TYR A 96 5.86 9.44 1.74
N LEU A 97 5.88 10.59 1.04
CA LEU A 97 6.29 10.62 -0.37
C LEU A 97 7.78 10.30 -0.54
N PRO A 98 8.71 10.92 0.22
CA PRO A 98 10.12 10.52 0.22
C PRO A 98 10.34 9.02 0.44
N PHE A 99 9.65 8.45 1.43
CA PHE A 99 9.72 7.04 1.74
C PHE A 99 9.33 6.20 0.52
N LEU A 100 8.17 6.49 -0.08
CA LEU A 100 7.64 5.73 -1.22
C LEU A 100 8.64 5.69 -2.39
N LEU A 101 9.24 6.84 -2.71
CA LEU A 101 10.18 6.97 -3.82
C LEU A 101 11.45 6.12 -3.60
N ILE A 102 12.00 6.16 -2.38
CA ILE A 102 13.17 5.36 -1.98
C ILE A 102 12.81 3.86 -1.96
N TYR A 103 11.66 3.53 -1.39
CA TYR A 103 11.15 2.17 -1.28
C TYR A 103 10.95 1.50 -2.65
N PHE A 104 10.34 2.20 -3.60
CA PHE A 104 10.20 1.70 -4.97
C PHE A 104 11.55 1.56 -5.69
N GLY A 105 12.47 2.50 -5.47
CA GLY A 105 13.85 2.39 -5.96
C GLY A 105 14.54 1.12 -5.45
N PHE A 106 14.42 0.84 -4.16
CA PHE A 106 14.95 -0.37 -3.53
C PHE A 106 14.35 -1.65 -4.14
N TYR A 107 13.03 -1.73 -4.31
CA TYR A 107 12.36 -2.92 -4.87
C TYR A 107 12.73 -3.19 -6.32
N ILE A 108 12.85 -2.14 -7.13
CA ILE A 108 13.29 -2.28 -8.53
C ILE A 108 14.72 -2.82 -8.59
N ARG A 109 15.60 -2.35 -7.71
CA ARG A 109 17.01 -2.74 -7.70
C ARG A 109 17.24 -4.14 -7.12
N ASN A 110 16.40 -4.56 -6.19
CA ASN A 110 16.61 -5.79 -5.41
C ASN A 110 15.51 -6.83 -5.62
N SER A 111 14.74 -6.79 -6.71
CA SER A 111 13.56 -7.65 -6.87
C SER A 111 13.87 -9.14 -6.71
N ASP A 112 14.99 -9.59 -7.26
CA ASP A 112 15.39 -11.01 -7.23
C ASP A 112 15.84 -11.39 -5.81
N TYR A 113 16.58 -10.49 -5.13
CA TYR A 113 16.92 -10.64 -3.73
C TYR A 113 15.68 -10.71 -2.82
N VAL A 114 14.70 -9.83 -3.04
CA VAL A 114 13.44 -9.84 -2.27
C VAL A 114 12.69 -11.15 -2.49
N LEU A 115 12.67 -11.66 -3.72
CA LEU A 115 12.08 -12.97 -4.02
C LEU A 115 12.78 -14.09 -3.25
N ASP A 116 14.11 -14.11 -3.27
CA ASP A 116 14.92 -15.13 -2.57
C ASP A 116 14.77 -15.01 -1.06
N PHE A 117 14.70 -13.79 -0.52
CA PHE A 117 14.40 -13.54 0.88
C PHE A 117 13.05 -14.15 1.27
N MET A 118 12.00 -13.87 0.49
CA MET A 118 10.66 -14.38 0.76
C MET A 118 10.57 -15.91 0.75
N LYS A 119 11.39 -16.59 -0.06
CA LYS A 119 11.48 -18.06 -0.11
C LYS A 119 12.32 -18.66 1.01
N SER A 120 13.42 -18.01 1.37
CA SER A 120 14.38 -18.50 2.38
C SER A 120 13.92 -18.22 3.82
N HIS A 121 13.15 -17.16 4.04
CA HIS A 121 12.75 -16.70 5.37
C HIS A 121 11.31 -17.08 5.75
N LYS A 122 10.87 -18.27 5.32
CA LYS A 122 9.52 -18.79 5.55
C LYS A 122 9.05 -18.65 6.99
N ARG A 123 9.85 -19.13 7.95
CA ARG A 123 9.48 -19.18 9.38
C ARG A 123 9.21 -17.78 9.94
N TYR A 124 10.01 -16.79 9.53
CA TYR A 124 9.85 -15.42 9.97
C TYR A 124 8.54 -14.80 9.45
N ILE A 125 8.26 -15.00 8.15
CA ILE A 125 7.02 -14.50 7.54
C ILE A 125 5.80 -15.21 8.14
N ASP A 126 5.87 -16.54 8.32
CA ASP A 126 4.81 -17.30 8.99
C ASP A 126 4.56 -16.78 10.41
N ALA A 127 5.60 -16.47 11.18
CA ALA A 127 5.45 -15.93 12.52
C ALA A 127 4.68 -14.60 12.51
N ILE A 128 5.05 -13.67 11.62
CA ILE A 128 4.32 -12.40 11.43
C ILE A 128 2.86 -12.66 11.06
N LEU A 129 2.61 -13.55 10.10
CA LEU A 129 1.27 -13.89 9.64
C LEU A 129 0.42 -14.52 10.75
N ILE A 130 0.99 -15.44 11.53
CA ILE A 130 0.31 -16.08 12.65
C ILE A 130 -0.02 -15.06 13.73
N ILE A 131 0.94 -14.20 14.10
CA ILE A 131 0.75 -13.17 15.11
C ILE A 131 -0.36 -12.21 14.67
N TRP A 132 -0.28 -11.67 13.44
CA TRP A 132 -1.28 -10.72 12.96
C TRP A 132 -2.66 -11.34 12.83
N ASN A 133 -2.77 -12.50 12.17
CA ASN A 133 -4.06 -13.18 12.00
C ASN A 133 -4.65 -13.63 13.34
N GLY A 134 -3.81 -14.08 14.27
CA GLY A 134 -4.22 -14.44 15.63
C GLY A 134 -4.78 -13.24 16.39
N MET A 135 -4.06 -12.10 16.39
CA MET A 135 -4.53 -10.86 17.00
C MET A 135 -5.88 -10.42 16.43
N VAL A 136 -6.01 -10.38 15.10
CA VAL A 136 -7.27 -9.97 14.45
C VAL A 136 -8.39 -10.95 14.74
N PHE A 137 -8.13 -12.26 14.63
CA PHE A 137 -9.13 -13.28 14.91
C PHE A 137 -9.65 -13.21 16.34
N ILE A 138 -8.75 -13.11 17.32
CA ILE A 138 -9.09 -12.95 18.74
C ILE A 138 -9.89 -11.65 18.94
N SER A 139 -9.50 -10.57 18.27
CA SER A 139 -10.17 -9.27 18.41
C SER A 139 -11.63 -9.25 17.95
N PHE A 140 -12.07 -10.15 17.05
CA PHE A 140 -13.48 -10.22 16.62
C PHE A 140 -14.46 -10.45 17.77
N PHE A 141 -14.01 -11.11 18.85
CA PHE A 141 -14.83 -11.47 20.00
C PHE A 141 -14.89 -10.38 21.07
N PHE A 142 -14.16 -9.27 20.90
CA PHE A 142 -14.18 -8.15 21.84
C PHE A 142 -15.03 -7.00 21.31
N SER A 143 -15.98 -6.54 22.13
CA SER A 143 -16.84 -5.39 21.81
C SER A 143 -16.04 -4.09 21.62
N GLY A 144 -14.90 -3.96 22.31
CA GLY A 144 -13.96 -2.83 22.18
C GLY A 144 -13.27 -2.75 20.80
N SER A 145 -13.29 -3.82 20.01
CA SER A 145 -12.73 -3.83 18.65
C SER A 145 -13.66 -3.21 17.60
N TYR A 146 -14.81 -2.67 18.01
CA TYR A 146 -15.82 -2.10 17.13
C TYR A 146 -16.12 -0.65 17.54
N VAL A 147 -15.68 0.30 16.72
CA VAL A 147 -15.72 1.73 17.00
C VAL A 147 -16.58 2.45 15.96
N TYR A 148 -17.25 3.53 16.36
CA TYR A 148 -17.96 4.39 15.44
C TYR A 148 -16.99 5.29 14.67
N GLU A 149 -16.99 5.18 13.35
CA GLU A 149 -16.27 6.09 12.46
C GLU A 149 -17.26 6.78 11.53
N GLY A 150 -17.65 7.99 11.94
CA GLY A 150 -18.82 8.68 11.41
C GLY A 150 -20.10 8.04 11.93
N GLU A 151 -21.00 7.70 11.03
CA GLU A 151 -22.37 7.27 11.38
C GLU A 151 -22.49 5.74 11.60
N THR A 152 -21.45 4.96 11.30
CA THR A 152 -21.50 3.49 11.35
C THR A 152 -20.42 2.91 12.24
N ARG A 153 -20.78 1.85 12.98
CA ARG A 153 -19.84 1.09 13.80
C ARG A 153 -19.07 0.11 12.92
N GLY A 154 -17.75 0.25 12.87
CA GLY A 154 -16.85 -0.61 12.09
C GLY A 154 -15.89 -1.40 12.95
N PHE A 155 -15.46 -2.55 12.45
CA PHE A 155 -14.41 -3.34 13.08
C PHE A 155 -13.03 -2.69 12.87
N VAL A 156 -12.36 -2.34 13.96
CA VAL A 156 -11.04 -1.68 13.98
C VAL A 156 -9.96 -2.53 14.63
N SER A 157 -10.32 -3.71 15.18
CA SER A 157 -9.38 -4.57 15.92
C SER A 157 -8.59 -3.74 16.95
N PHE A 158 -7.32 -4.05 17.13
CA PHE A 158 -6.38 -3.31 17.97
C PHE A 158 -5.77 -2.08 17.28
N ALA A 159 -6.11 -1.84 16.00
CA ALA A 159 -5.55 -0.74 15.22
C ALA A 159 -6.18 0.63 15.53
N GLY A 160 -7.31 0.65 16.24
CA GLY A 160 -8.02 1.87 16.64
C GLY A 160 -8.81 2.56 15.53
N THR A 161 -8.45 2.38 14.25
CA THR A 161 -9.18 2.93 13.11
C THR A 161 -9.30 1.93 11.95
N THR A 162 -10.39 2.02 11.18
CA THR A 162 -10.60 1.12 10.03
C THR A 162 -9.62 1.45 8.90
N PHE A 163 -9.24 2.72 8.76
CA PHE A 163 -8.33 3.18 7.71
C PHE A 163 -6.92 2.59 7.85
N LEU A 164 -6.43 2.44 9.09
CA LEU A 164 -5.16 1.75 9.35
C LEU A 164 -5.32 0.23 9.22
N LEU A 165 -6.40 -0.32 9.79
CA LEU A 165 -6.63 -1.76 9.80
C LEU A 165 -6.71 -2.35 8.38
N CYS A 166 -7.51 -1.73 7.51
CA CYS A 166 -7.71 -2.24 6.16
C CYS A 166 -6.43 -2.15 5.31
N ALA A 167 -5.59 -1.13 5.51
CA ALA A 167 -4.27 -1.06 4.88
C ALA A 167 -3.36 -2.22 5.31
N MET A 168 -3.35 -2.56 6.60
CA MET A 168 -2.62 -3.72 7.13
C MET A 168 -3.16 -5.03 6.58
N ALA A 169 -4.49 -5.17 6.50
CA ALA A 169 -5.15 -6.37 5.99
C ALA A 169 -4.76 -6.65 4.53
N VAL A 170 -4.69 -5.62 3.67
CA VAL A 170 -4.20 -5.77 2.28
C VAL A 170 -2.74 -6.21 2.26
N TYR A 171 -1.90 -5.67 3.15
CA TYR A 171 -0.51 -6.10 3.20
C TYR A 171 -0.37 -7.57 3.61
N VAL A 172 -1.07 -7.99 4.66
CA VAL A 172 -1.10 -9.38 5.11
C VAL A 172 -1.67 -10.30 4.03
N PHE A 173 -2.68 -9.86 3.29
CA PHE A 173 -3.22 -10.58 2.13
C PHE A 173 -2.15 -10.80 1.06
N ALA A 174 -1.34 -9.78 0.74
CA ALA A 174 -0.25 -9.91 -0.23
C ALA A 174 0.80 -10.94 0.23
N LEU A 175 1.18 -10.93 1.50
CA LEU A 175 2.12 -11.89 2.08
C LEU A 175 1.56 -13.32 2.08
N LEU A 176 0.30 -13.50 2.46
CA LEU A 176 -0.41 -14.80 2.40
C LEU A 176 -0.54 -15.30 0.97
N THR A 177 -0.81 -14.41 0.02
CA THR A 177 -0.85 -14.74 -1.42
C THR A 177 0.48 -15.31 -1.87
N PHE A 178 1.59 -14.68 -1.48
CA PHE A 178 2.93 -15.16 -1.78
C PHE A 178 3.20 -16.53 -1.12
N GLN A 179 2.93 -16.66 0.18
CA GLN A 179 3.11 -17.92 0.93
C GLN A 179 2.31 -19.08 0.35
N TYR A 180 1.04 -18.84 -0.01
CA TYR A 180 0.22 -19.84 -0.68
C TYR A 180 0.76 -20.18 -2.07
N TYR A 181 1.21 -19.19 -2.83
CA TYR A 181 1.75 -19.40 -4.17
C TYR A 181 2.96 -20.34 -4.16
N GLU A 182 3.89 -20.13 -3.22
CA GLU A 182 5.13 -20.89 -3.08
C GLU A 182 4.89 -22.27 -2.44
N TYR A 183 4.19 -22.34 -1.30
CA TYR A 183 4.13 -23.58 -0.51
C TYR A 183 2.83 -24.37 -0.66
N ARG A 184 1.77 -23.80 -1.25
CA ARG A 184 0.49 -24.47 -1.55
C ARG A 184 -0.22 -25.11 -0.36
N LYS A 185 0.10 -24.70 0.87
CA LYS A 185 -0.55 -25.22 2.09
C LYS A 185 -1.93 -24.59 2.26
N LYS A 186 -2.94 -25.43 2.53
CA LYS A 186 -4.34 -25.00 2.74
C LYS A 186 -4.50 -23.97 3.86
N ILE A 187 -3.62 -24.01 4.87
CA ILE A 187 -3.64 -23.08 6.00
C ILE A 187 -3.54 -21.61 5.53
N TYR A 188 -2.76 -21.31 4.49
CA TYR A 188 -2.65 -19.96 3.97
C TYR A 188 -3.93 -19.49 3.29
N MET A 189 -4.63 -20.40 2.61
CA MET A 189 -5.93 -20.10 1.99
C MET A 189 -7.01 -19.81 3.05
N ILE A 190 -7.02 -20.57 4.14
CA ILE A 190 -7.91 -20.31 5.28
C ILE A 190 -7.56 -18.97 5.93
N ALA A 191 -6.27 -18.72 6.13
CA ALA A 191 -5.80 -17.47 6.73
C ALA A 191 -6.15 -16.23 5.88
N LEU A 192 -6.32 -16.33 4.56
CA LEU A 192 -6.79 -15.22 3.71
C LEU A 192 -8.22 -14.76 4.05
N LEU A 193 -9.02 -15.59 4.71
CA LEU A 193 -10.36 -15.21 5.15
C LEU A 193 -10.30 -14.13 6.24
N ILE A 194 -9.28 -14.12 7.10
CA ILE A 194 -9.16 -13.16 8.20
C ILE A 194 -8.96 -11.71 7.70
N PRO A 195 -7.97 -11.37 6.85
CA PRO A 195 -7.86 -10.02 6.29
C PRO A 195 -9.07 -9.67 5.40
N SER A 196 -9.71 -10.65 4.76
CA SER A 196 -10.94 -10.41 3.97
C SER A 196 -12.12 -10.01 4.86
N LEU A 197 -12.39 -10.77 5.92
CA LEU A 197 -13.44 -10.48 6.92
C LEU A 197 -13.17 -9.15 7.61
N CYS A 198 -11.92 -8.88 7.94
CA CYS A 198 -11.48 -7.62 8.52
C CYS A 198 -11.84 -6.41 7.64
N ILE A 199 -11.68 -6.49 6.31
CA ILE A 199 -12.07 -5.42 5.39
C ILE A 199 -13.59 -5.34 5.22
N LEU A 200 -14.28 -6.49 5.17
CA LEU A 200 -15.75 -6.55 5.03
C LEU A 200 -16.50 -6.03 6.27
N MET A 201 -15.95 -6.29 7.46
CA MET A 201 -16.47 -5.80 8.73
C MET A 201 -15.94 -4.39 9.06
N GLY A 202 -14.87 -3.97 8.37
CA GLY A 202 -14.48 -2.58 8.29
C GLY A 202 -15.51 -1.78 7.48
N THR A 203 -15.55 -0.47 7.67
CA THR A 203 -16.53 0.40 6.97
C THR A 203 -15.87 1.22 5.86
N THR A 204 -14.74 0.75 5.31
CA THR A 204 -13.96 1.45 4.27
C THR A 204 -14.28 0.94 2.86
N ARG A 205 -15.12 1.68 2.14
CA ARG A 205 -15.49 1.33 0.75
C ARG A 205 -14.29 1.22 -0.19
N THR A 206 -13.25 2.04 0.03
CA THR A 206 -12.03 2.01 -0.79
C THR A 206 -11.35 0.64 -0.77
N TYR A 207 -11.24 0.04 0.41
CA TYR A 207 -10.55 -1.23 0.57
C TYR A 207 -11.37 -2.44 0.12
N LEU A 208 -12.69 -2.33 -0.07
CA LEU A 208 -13.46 -3.37 -0.76
C LEU A 208 -13.00 -3.57 -2.20
N MET A 209 -12.81 -2.47 -2.94
CA MET A 209 -12.32 -2.55 -4.32
C MET A 209 -10.88 -3.08 -4.37
N VAL A 210 -10.04 -2.67 -3.42
CA VAL A 210 -8.67 -3.18 -3.28
C VAL A 210 -8.68 -4.68 -2.97
N LEU A 211 -9.56 -5.14 -2.07
CA LEU A 211 -9.75 -6.55 -1.73
C LEU A 211 -10.23 -7.37 -2.93
N LEU A 212 -11.20 -6.85 -3.70
CA LEU A 212 -11.64 -7.48 -4.94
C LEU A 212 -10.46 -7.67 -5.89
N CYS A 213 -9.67 -6.63 -6.12
CA CYS A 213 -8.48 -6.70 -6.97
C CYS A 213 -7.45 -7.71 -6.42
N ALA A 214 -7.25 -7.77 -5.10
CA ALA A 214 -6.35 -8.73 -4.45
C ALA A 214 -6.78 -10.18 -4.69
N TRP A 215 -8.09 -10.47 -4.56
CA TRP A 215 -8.65 -11.78 -4.88
C TRP A 215 -8.52 -12.11 -6.36
N LEU A 216 -8.76 -11.15 -7.27
CA LEU A 216 -8.58 -11.38 -8.71
C LEU A 216 -7.14 -11.74 -9.07
N VAL A 217 -6.16 -11.05 -8.46
CA VAL A 217 -4.73 -11.40 -8.60
C VAL A 217 -4.49 -12.81 -8.06
N PHE A 218 -4.94 -13.10 -6.84
CA PHE A 218 -4.77 -14.41 -6.20
C PHE A 218 -5.37 -15.54 -7.05
N ILE A 219 -6.60 -15.39 -7.54
CA ILE A 219 -7.28 -16.39 -8.36
C ILE A 219 -6.51 -16.61 -9.66
N TYR A 220 -6.12 -15.53 -10.35
CA TYR A 220 -5.42 -15.63 -11.64
C TYR A 220 -4.11 -16.42 -11.55
N ILE A 221 -3.23 -16.06 -10.60
CA ILE A 221 -1.90 -16.68 -10.48
C ILE A 221 -1.99 -18.15 -10.05
N ASN A 222 -3.06 -18.52 -9.35
CA ASN A 222 -3.28 -19.87 -8.86
C ASN A 222 -4.09 -20.75 -9.83
N MET A 223 -4.64 -20.16 -10.88
CA MET A 223 -5.44 -20.88 -11.86
C MET A 223 -4.55 -21.57 -12.92
N LYS A 224 -4.80 -22.87 -13.11
CA LYS A 224 -4.04 -23.72 -14.06
C LYS A 224 -4.27 -23.33 -15.52
N LYS A 225 -5.50 -22.97 -15.90
CA LYS A 225 -5.92 -22.68 -17.28
C LYS A 225 -6.47 -21.26 -17.39
N GLN A 226 -5.72 -20.33 -17.97
CA GLN A 226 -6.07 -18.90 -18.03
C GLN A 226 -7.37 -18.61 -18.79
N LYS A 227 -7.79 -19.49 -19.71
CA LYS A 227 -9.06 -19.36 -20.45
C LYS A 227 -10.31 -19.33 -19.55
N TRP A 228 -10.25 -19.95 -18.38
CA TRP A 228 -11.35 -19.97 -17.42
C TRP A 228 -11.38 -18.73 -16.51
N PHE A 229 -10.40 -17.83 -16.64
CA PHE A 229 -10.28 -16.68 -15.74
C PHE A 229 -11.50 -15.78 -15.85
N PHE A 230 -11.92 -15.47 -17.07
CA PHE A 230 -13.00 -14.51 -17.31
C PHE A 230 -14.35 -15.01 -16.77
N PRO A 231 -14.79 -16.26 -17.03
CA PRO A 231 -15.97 -16.82 -16.37
C PRO A 231 -15.87 -16.84 -14.83
N VAL A 232 -14.72 -17.26 -14.28
CA VAL A 232 -14.52 -17.31 -12.82
C VAL A 232 -14.52 -15.91 -12.20
N MET A 233 -13.97 -14.92 -12.91
CA MET A 233 -13.97 -13.52 -12.50
C MET A 233 -15.41 -12.98 -12.42
N ILE A 234 -16.24 -13.22 -13.44
CA ILE A 234 -17.65 -12.79 -13.43
C ILE A 234 -18.38 -13.42 -12.25
N MET A 235 -18.28 -14.75 -12.09
CA MET A 235 -18.90 -15.46 -10.97
C MET A 235 -18.39 -14.96 -9.61
N GLY A 236 -17.09 -14.71 -9.49
CA GLY A 236 -16.47 -14.18 -8.28
C GLY A 236 -16.92 -12.76 -7.95
N ILE A 237 -17.06 -11.88 -8.95
CA ILE A 237 -17.59 -10.53 -8.78
C ILE A 237 -19.05 -10.60 -8.31
N SER A 238 -19.89 -11.44 -8.93
CA SER A 238 -21.27 -11.62 -8.50
C SER A 238 -21.37 -12.13 -7.07
N ALA A 239 -20.57 -13.14 -6.69
CA ALA A 239 -20.52 -13.64 -5.32
C ALA A 239 -20.03 -12.55 -4.34
N PHE A 240 -19.03 -11.77 -4.73
CA PHE A 240 -18.51 -10.66 -3.93
C PHE A 240 -19.59 -9.59 -3.69
N ILE A 241 -20.38 -9.24 -4.70
CA ILE A 241 -21.50 -8.29 -4.56
C ILE A 241 -22.53 -8.82 -3.55
N VAL A 242 -22.90 -10.10 -3.62
CA VAL A 242 -23.82 -10.71 -2.64
C VAL A 242 -23.26 -10.63 -1.22
N VAL A 243 -21.98 -10.98 -1.03
CA VAL A 243 -21.31 -10.89 0.29
C VAL A 243 -21.30 -9.45 0.81
N VAL A 244 -21.00 -8.48 -0.05
CA VAL A 244 -20.99 -7.06 0.33
C VAL A 244 -22.38 -6.61 0.79
N ILE A 245 -23.44 -6.95 0.04
CA ILE A 245 -24.82 -6.60 0.39
C ILE A 245 -25.24 -7.25 1.72
N SER A 246 -24.78 -8.46 2.00
CA SER A 246 -25.07 -9.18 3.25
C SER A 246 -24.16 -8.82 4.44
N SER A 247 -23.19 -7.93 4.26
CA SER A 247 -22.21 -7.56 5.30
C SER A 247 -22.49 -6.17 5.89
N PRO A 248 -21.94 -5.81 7.08
CA PRO A 248 -22.20 -4.50 7.71
C PRO A 248 -21.85 -3.28 6.84
N ILE A 249 -20.94 -3.42 5.88
CA ILE A 249 -20.61 -2.33 4.96
C ILE A 249 -21.77 -1.95 4.03
N SER A 250 -22.78 -2.81 3.85
CA SER A 250 -23.98 -2.48 3.07
C SER A 250 -24.74 -1.30 3.67
N GLU A 251 -24.75 -1.15 5.00
CA GLU A 251 -25.35 -0.01 5.69
C GLU A 251 -24.71 1.30 5.20
N LYS A 252 -23.38 1.34 4.99
CA LYS A 252 -22.72 2.53 4.43
C LYS A 252 -23.17 2.85 3.02
N PHE A 253 -23.47 1.87 2.18
CA PHE A 253 -24.01 2.11 0.84
C PHE A 253 -25.45 2.62 0.91
N ILE A 254 -26.29 2.05 1.79
CA ILE A 254 -27.67 2.49 2.00
C ILE A 254 -27.70 3.93 2.53
N THR A 255 -26.94 4.25 3.57
CA THR A 255 -26.83 5.61 4.12
C THR A 255 -26.28 6.60 3.11
N THR A 256 -25.39 6.16 2.21
CA THR A 256 -24.91 7.02 1.12
C THR A 256 -26.02 7.31 0.11
N SER A 257 -26.76 6.29 -0.33
CA SER A 257 -27.87 6.48 -1.28
C SER A 257 -28.95 7.37 -0.69
N SER A 258 -29.32 7.12 0.58
CA SER A 258 -30.34 7.91 1.26
C SER A 258 -29.92 9.37 1.42
N ARG A 259 -28.64 9.69 1.63
CA ARG A 259 -28.17 11.09 1.65
C ARG A 259 -28.31 11.77 0.29
N SER A 260 -28.08 11.05 -0.80
CA SER A 260 -28.27 11.60 -2.14
C SER A 260 -29.75 11.89 -2.43
N GLU A 261 -30.64 11.00 -1.99
CA GLU A 261 -32.08 11.09 -2.24
C GLU A 261 -32.80 12.06 -1.29
N SER A 262 -32.46 12.07 0.00
CA SER A 262 -33.19 12.82 1.04
C SER A 262 -32.65 14.22 1.30
N LEU A 263 -31.34 14.46 1.14
CA LEU A 263 -30.71 15.76 1.41
C LEU A 263 -30.43 16.56 0.14
N GLY A 264 -30.84 16.06 -1.04
CA GLY A 264 -30.54 16.68 -2.33
C GLY A 264 -29.04 16.76 -2.64
N MET A 265 -28.22 15.94 -1.95
CA MET A 265 -26.78 15.91 -2.08
C MET A 265 -26.39 15.25 -3.41
N ASN A 266 -25.39 15.81 -4.10
CA ASN A 266 -24.90 15.22 -5.34
C ASN A 266 -24.41 13.78 -5.10
N PRO A 267 -24.70 12.81 -5.99
CA PRO A 267 -24.30 11.40 -5.79
C PRO A 267 -22.80 11.21 -5.55
N LEU A 268 -21.95 12.02 -6.20
CA LEU A 268 -20.51 12.00 -6.00
C LEU A 268 -20.10 12.50 -4.60
N GLU A 269 -20.81 13.51 -4.09
CA GLU A 269 -20.58 14.04 -2.74
C GLU A 269 -20.96 13.01 -1.68
N ALA A 270 -22.11 12.36 -1.83
CA ALA A 270 -22.50 11.27 -0.96
C ALA A 270 -21.48 10.11 -1.03
N PHE A 271 -21.07 9.70 -2.23
CA PHE A 271 -20.11 8.60 -2.42
C PHE A 271 -18.73 8.91 -1.83
N THR A 272 -18.29 10.15 -1.92
CA THR A 272 -17.00 10.57 -1.36
C THR A 272 -17.08 10.95 0.12
N SER A 273 -18.26 10.85 0.76
CA SER A 273 -18.49 11.31 2.14
C SER A 273 -18.20 12.82 2.32
N GLY A 274 -18.64 13.64 1.36
CA GLY A 274 -18.45 15.08 1.34
C GLY A 274 -17.12 15.54 0.75
N ARG A 275 -16.18 14.63 0.48
CA ARG A 275 -14.81 15.00 0.09
C ARG A 275 -14.72 15.71 -1.26
N SER A 276 -15.61 15.40 -2.19
CA SER A 276 -15.65 16.09 -3.49
C SER A 276 -15.90 17.60 -3.39
N VAL A 277 -16.56 18.07 -2.32
CA VAL A 277 -16.83 19.51 -2.12
C VAL A 277 -15.55 20.26 -1.80
N PHE A 278 -14.76 19.77 -0.84
CA PHE A 278 -13.49 20.41 -0.53
C PHE A 278 -12.43 20.11 -1.60
N TRP A 279 -12.50 18.99 -2.33
CA TRP A 279 -11.62 18.76 -3.49
C TRP A 279 -11.76 19.84 -4.57
N ALA A 280 -12.98 20.23 -4.91
CA ALA A 280 -13.21 21.28 -5.88
C ALA A 280 -12.66 22.63 -5.39
N TYR A 281 -12.83 22.92 -4.09
CA TYR A 281 -12.29 24.11 -3.46
C TYR A 281 -10.74 24.11 -3.45
N ASP A 282 -10.14 23.01 -3.00
CA ASP A 282 -8.70 22.79 -2.94
C ASP A 282 -8.06 22.98 -4.31
N ILE A 283 -8.60 22.34 -5.35
CA ILE A 283 -8.11 22.45 -6.73
C ILE A 283 -8.16 23.90 -7.21
N ASN A 284 -9.28 24.60 -6.98
CA ASN A 284 -9.42 25.99 -7.39
C ASN A 284 -8.40 26.88 -6.68
N ALA A 285 -8.25 26.72 -5.36
CA ALA A 285 -7.27 27.46 -4.57
C ALA A 285 -5.81 27.18 -5.02
N ILE A 286 -5.49 25.93 -5.37
CA ILE A 286 -4.16 25.56 -5.89
C ILE A 286 -3.86 26.32 -7.17
N PHE A 287 -4.79 26.34 -8.13
CA PHE A 287 -4.57 26.98 -9.44
C PHE A 287 -4.66 28.51 -9.42
N GLN A 288 -5.14 29.10 -8.32
CA GLN A 288 -5.09 30.56 -8.08
C GLN A 288 -3.77 31.02 -7.43
N ASN A 289 -2.89 30.09 -7.03
CA ASN A 289 -1.58 30.45 -6.48
C ASN A 289 -0.64 31.04 -7.54
N SER A 290 0.49 31.59 -7.09
CA SER A 290 1.56 32.03 -7.98
C SER A 290 2.11 30.87 -8.85
N PRO A 291 2.64 31.14 -10.06
CA PRO A 291 3.19 30.10 -10.93
C PRO A 291 4.24 29.21 -10.24
N PHE A 292 5.06 29.80 -9.37
CA PHE A 292 6.06 29.06 -8.59
C PHE A 292 5.41 27.99 -7.69
N LYS A 293 4.34 28.36 -6.97
CA LYS A 293 3.61 27.46 -6.07
C LYS A 293 2.81 26.39 -6.83
N ILE A 294 2.33 26.70 -8.03
CA ILE A 294 1.71 25.69 -8.90
C ILE A 294 2.74 24.63 -9.32
N ILE A 295 3.98 25.04 -9.63
CA ILE A 295 5.03 24.13 -10.09
C ILE A 295 5.63 23.30 -8.93
N PHE A 296 5.95 23.95 -7.81
CA PHE A 296 6.72 23.35 -6.70
C PHE A 296 5.91 23.06 -5.44
N GLY A 297 4.66 23.51 -5.37
CA GLY A 297 3.76 23.29 -4.25
C GLY A 297 3.86 24.34 -3.15
N ASN A 298 2.92 24.25 -2.21
CA ASN A 298 2.79 25.12 -1.06
C ASN A 298 3.36 24.50 0.24
N GLY A 299 3.79 23.23 0.19
CA GLY A 299 4.23 22.48 1.36
C GLY A 299 3.10 21.79 2.13
N VAL A 300 3.46 20.82 2.96
CA VAL A 300 2.56 19.76 3.50
C VAL A 300 1.45 20.25 4.43
N ASN A 301 1.57 21.44 5.02
CA ASN A 301 0.54 22.00 5.90
C ASN A 301 -0.48 22.88 5.18
N TRP A 302 -0.24 23.26 3.92
CA TRP A 302 -1.00 24.34 3.30
C TRP A 302 -2.48 23.98 3.14
N LEU A 303 -2.81 22.76 2.70
CA LEU A 303 -4.20 22.30 2.60
C LEU A 303 -4.91 22.27 3.95
N PHE A 304 -4.21 21.87 5.02
CA PHE A 304 -4.79 21.87 6.35
C PHE A 304 -5.17 23.29 6.79
N ASN A 305 -4.31 24.27 6.54
CA ASN A 305 -4.60 25.67 6.86
C ASN A 305 -5.74 26.22 6.00
N LEU A 306 -5.70 25.98 4.69
CA LEU A 306 -6.74 26.39 3.74
C LEU A 306 -8.12 25.86 4.17
N ASN A 307 -8.21 24.56 4.47
CA ASN A 307 -9.46 23.93 4.87
C ASN A 307 -9.88 24.31 6.29
N ARG A 308 -8.94 24.60 7.20
CA ARG A 308 -9.27 25.13 8.51
C ARG A 308 -9.90 26.52 8.42
N GLU A 309 -9.43 27.37 7.52
CA GLU A 309 -10.01 28.69 7.30
C GLU A 309 -11.41 28.61 6.68
N ARG A 310 -11.60 27.72 5.69
CA ARG A 310 -12.86 27.63 4.94
C ARG A 310 -13.93 26.76 5.60
N PHE A 311 -13.54 25.61 6.14
CA PHE A 311 -14.43 24.57 6.67
C PHE A 311 -14.29 24.39 8.19
N HIS A 312 -13.49 25.22 8.86
CA HIS A 312 -13.26 25.18 10.32
C HIS A 312 -12.67 23.85 10.82
N ASN A 313 -12.08 23.05 9.91
CA ASN A 313 -11.46 21.78 10.23
C ASN A 313 -10.18 21.61 9.40
N PRO A 314 -9.02 21.30 10.00
CA PRO A 314 -7.79 21.05 9.26
C PRO A 314 -7.89 19.72 8.50
N LEU A 315 -8.44 19.78 7.29
CA LEU A 315 -8.65 18.64 6.41
C LEU A 315 -7.55 18.55 5.34
N TRP A 316 -6.98 17.35 5.20
CA TRP A 316 -6.24 16.94 4.01
C TRP A 316 -7.14 16.39 2.91
N ALA A 317 -6.59 16.25 1.70
CA ALA A 317 -7.39 15.91 0.54
C ALA A 317 -7.91 14.46 0.55
N HIS A 318 -7.31 13.50 1.26
CA HIS A 318 -7.65 12.07 1.09
C HIS A 318 -7.57 11.57 -0.37
N ASN A 319 -6.82 12.27 -1.21
CA ASN A 319 -6.61 11.98 -2.63
C ASN A 319 -5.14 12.29 -2.96
N ASP A 320 -4.41 11.31 -3.47
CA ASP A 320 -2.98 11.45 -3.78
C ASP A 320 -2.72 12.60 -4.74
N PHE A 321 -3.53 12.72 -5.79
CA PHE A 321 -3.31 13.67 -6.86
C PHE A 321 -3.48 15.10 -6.35
N ILE A 322 -4.53 15.36 -5.59
CA ILE A 322 -4.80 16.70 -5.03
C ILE A 322 -3.78 17.03 -3.94
N GLN A 323 -3.52 16.09 -3.02
CA GLN A 323 -2.58 16.33 -1.94
C GLN A 323 -1.17 16.58 -2.46
N ILE A 324 -0.66 15.72 -3.36
CA ILE A 324 0.69 15.88 -3.91
C ILE A 324 0.78 17.14 -4.77
N LEU A 325 -0.25 17.44 -5.57
CA LEU A 325 -0.30 18.68 -6.34
C LEU A 325 -0.23 19.91 -5.43
N SER A 326 -0.87 19.87 -4.27
CA SER A 326 -0.81 20.96 -3.32
C SER A 326 0.53 21.06 -2.59
N ASP A 327 1.01 19.94 -2.05
CA ASP A 327 2.20 19.89 -1.20
C ASP A 327 3.48 20.11 -2.01
N TYR A 328 3.52 19.55 -3.22
CA TYR A 328 4.73 19.43 -4.04
C TYR A 328 4.57 19.92 -5.49
N GLY A 329 3.40 20.46 -5.85
CA GLY A 329 3.14 21.04 -7.16
C GLY A 329 3.02 20.01 -8.28
N VAL A 330 2.88 20.52 -9.51
CA VAL A 330 2.84 19.70 -10.73
C VAL A 330 4.13 18.89 -10.88
N PHE A 331 5.27 19.42 -10.44
CA PHE A 331 6.55 18.71 -10.49
C PHE A 331 6.55 17.47 -9.59
N GLY A 332 6.10 17.62 -8.34
CA GLY A 332 5.98 16.48 -7.42
C GLY A 332 4.97 15.44 -7.88
N LEU A 333 3.84 15.88 -8.44
CA LEU A 333 2.86 14.98 -9.05
C LEU A 333 3.46 14.20 -10.22
N GLY A 334 4.26 14.86 -11.06
CA GLY A 334 5.01 14.22 -12.14
C GLY A 334 5.97 13.14 -11.64
N ILE A 335 6.72 13.41 -10.56
CA ILE A 335 7.64 12.45 -9.94
C ILE A 335 6.88 11.26 -9.35
N TYR A 336 5.77 11.50 -8.66
CA TYR A 336 4.91 10.44 -8.12
C TYR A 336 4.40 9.52 -9.23
N LEU A 337 3.77 10.06 -10.27
CA LEU A 337 3.26 9.30 -11.42
C LEU A 337 4.37 8.55 -12.15
N TRP A 338 5.53 9.19 -12.33
CA TRP A 338 6.71 8.55 -12.90
C TRP A 338 7.18 7.36 -12.07
N SER A 339 7.20 7.47 -10.74
CA SER A 339 7.64 6.39 -9.84
C SER A 339 6.72 5.17 -9.94
N ILE A 340 5.40 5.39 -10.00
CA ILE A 340 4.39 4.35 -10.20
C ILE A 340 4.57 3.70 -11.57
N LYS A 341 4.66 4.51 -12.63
CA LYS A 341 4.92 4.00 -13.98
C LYS A 341 6.20 3.17 -14.04
N ARG A 342 7.28 3.64 -13.40
CA ARG A 342 8.59 2.97 -13.37
C ARG A 342 8.50 1.60 -12.71
N ILE A 343 7.89 1.49 -11.52
CA ILE A 343 7.78 0.20 -10.83
C ILE A 343 6.85 -0.76 -11.59
N MET A 344 5.70 -0.30 -12.07
CA MET A 344 4.78 -1.14 -12.84
C MET A 344 5.43 -1.61 -14.15
N THR A 345 6.11 -0.73 -14.87
CA THR A 345 6.84 -1.07 -16.10
C THR A 345 7.89 -2.15 -15.84
N TYR A 346 8.69 -1.97 -14.79
CA TYR A 346 9.76 -2.90 -14.44
C TYR A 346 9.25 -4.32 -14.16
N PHE A 347 8.14 -4.44 -13.41
CA PHE A 347 7.57 -5.74 -13.06
C PHE A 347 6.66 -6.34 -14.15
N LEU A 348 5.90 -5.50 -14.88
CA LEU A 348 4.76 -5.95 -15.70
C LEU A 348 5.02 -5.96 -17.21
N GLN A 349 6.10 -5.37 -17.73
CA GLN A 349 6.41 -5.42 -19.17
C GLN A 349 7.07 -6.73 -19.65
N LYS A 350 7.17 -7.73 -18.78
CA LYS A 350 7.68 -9.05 -19.16
C LYS A 350 6.65 -9.80 -20.01
N LYS A 351 7.12 -10.58 -20.98
CA LYS A 351 6.28 -11.48 -21.75
C LYS A 351 5.50 -12.41 -20.79
N GLY A 352 4.28 -12.79 -21.16
CA GLY A 352 3.47 -13.75 -20.41
C GLY A 352 2.55 -13.16 -19.32
N ILE A 353 2.64 -11.86 -19.01
CA ILE A 353 1.70 -11.19 -18.08
C ILE A 353 0.44 -10.77 -18.85
N SER A 354 -0.74 -11.15 -18.34
CA SER A 354 -2.03 -10.80 -18.95
C SER A 354 -2.35 -9.31 -18.80
N ARG A 355 -2.91 -8.70 -19.85
CA ARG A 355 -3.42 -7.33 -19.83
C ARG A 355 -4.47 -7.12 -18.74
N ILE A 356 -5.29 -8.14 -18.43
CA ILE A 356 -6.31 -8.04 -17.38
C ILE A 356 -5.64 -7.89 -16.01
N LEU A 357 -4.56 -8.64 -15.73
CA LEU A 357 -3.83 -8.47 -14.47
C LEU A 357 -3.19 -7.08 -14.34
N ILE A 358 -2.63 -6.57 -15.44
CA ILE A 358 -2.06 -5.22 -15.46
C ILE A 358 -3.15 -4.21 -15.12
N LEU A 359 -4.32 -4.33 -15.77
CA LEU A 359 -5.48 -3.47 -15.49
C LEU A 359 -5.96 -3.60 -14.03
N THR A 360 -6.06 -4.82 -13.49
CA THR A 360 -6.42 -5.06 -12.09
C THR A 360 -5.46 -4.37 -11.13
N LEU A 361 -4.15 -4.43 -11.38
CA LEU A 361 -3.14 -3.77 -10.55
C LEU A 361 -3.18 -2.24 -10.68
N ILE A 362 -3.45 -1.71 -11.88
CA ILE A 362 -3.68 -0.28 -12.09
C ILE A 362 -4.91 0.18 -11.31
N ILE A 363 -6.02 -0.56 -11.39
CA ILE A 363 -7.25 -0.25 -10.66
C ILE A 363 -7.01 -0.32 -9.15
N MET A 364 -6.32 -1.35 -8.66
CA MET A 364 -5.96 -1.49 -7.24
C MET A 364 -5.23 -0.25 -6.71
N TRP A 365 -4.20 0.21 -7.43
CA TRP A 365 -3.46 1.41 -7.06
C TRP A 365 -4.31 2.68 -7.21
N ALA A 366 -4.88 2.90 -8.41
CA ALA A 366 -5.59 4.13 -8.74
C ALA A 366 -6.79 4.36 -7.82
N PHE A 367 -7.57 3.32 -7.54
CA PHE A 367 -8.74 3.45 -6.66
C PHE A 367 -8.33 3.83 -5.24
N ASN A 368 -7.24 3.24 -4.71
CA ASN A 368 -6.73 3.63 -3.41
C ASN A 368 -6.17 5.06 -3.43
N ALA A 369 -5.39 5.42 -4.46
CA ALA A 369 -4.82 6.75 -4.64
C ALA A 369 -5.90 7.85 -4.72
N PHE A 370 -7.01 7.61 -5.43
CA PHE A 370 -8.09 8.59 -5.58
C PHE A 370 -8.93 8.77 -4.31
N PHE A 371 -9.21 7.69 -3.57
CA PHE A 371 -10.24 7.69 -2.53
C PHE A 371 -9.73 7.50 -1.11
N ASN A 372 -8.46 7.15 -0.92
CA ASN A 372 -7.91 6.93 0.40
C ASN A 372 -6.38 7.03 0.40
N MET A 373 -5.80 7.97 -0.33
CA MET A 373 -4.35 8.26 -0.39
C MET A 373 -3.37 7.08 -0.32
N PHE A 374 -3.02 6.46 -1.45
CA PHE A 374 -2.19 5.27 -1.46
C PHE A 374 -0.80 5.47 -0.81
N TYR A 375 -0.16 6.63 -0.96
CA TYR A 375 1.20 6.83 -0.43
C TYR A 375 1.26 7.11 1.08
N THR A 376 0.17 7.52 1.72
CA THR A 376 0.14 7.85 3.16
C THR A 376 -0.26 6.65 4.01
N TYR A 377 -1.08 5.74 3.49
CA TYR A 377 -1.37 4.46 4.16
C TYR A 377 -0.24 3.48 3.94
N PHE A 378 0.78 3.61 4.78
CA PHE A 378 2.06 2.93 4.68
C PHE A 378 1.97 1.43 4.34
N CYS A 379 1.17 0.64 5.06
CA CYS A 379 1.02 -0.79 4.77
C CYS A 379 0.40 -1.08 3.40
N ALA A 380 -0.51 -0.24 2.90
CA ALA A 380 -1.05 -0.38 1.56
C ALA A 380 0.04 -0.10 0.51
N ALA A 381 0.83 0.96 0.70
CA ALA A 381 1.99 1.27 -0.14
C ALA A 381 3.02 0.12 -0.14
N LEU A 382 3.32 -0.44 1.04
CA LEU A 382 4.23 -1.57 1.20
C LEU A 382 3.74 -2.83 0.48
N SER A 383 2.42 -3.09 0.48
CA SER A 383 1.84 -4.29 -0.13
C SER A 383 2.04 -4.36 -1.65
N PHE A 384 2.03 -3.21 -2.32
CA PHE A 384 1.89 -3.16 -3.78
C PHE A 384 3.05 -3.83 -4.52
N PRO A 385 4.33 -3.58 -4.17
CA PRO A 385 5.44 -4.31 -4.79
C PRO A 385 5.39 -5.83 -4.60
N PHE A 386 4.79 -6.36 -3.53
CA PHE A 386 4.65 -7.81 -3.37
C PHE A 386 3.64 -8.41 -4.35
N TYR A 387 2.53 -7.71 -4.64
CA TYR A 387 1.61 -8.11 -5.72
C TYR A 387 2.29 -8.07 -7.09
N LEU A 388 3.08 -7.03 -7.36
CA LEU A 388 3.86 -6.95 -8.60
C LEU A 388 4.89 -8.09 -8.71
N LEU A 389 5.57 -8.39 -7.61
CA LEU A 389 6.59 -9.43 -7.54
C LEU A 389 6.01 -10.82 -7.80
N VAL A 390 4.90 -11.19 -7.15
CA VAL A 390 4.30 -12.52 -7.32
C VAL A 390 3.75 -12.71 -8.74
N VAL A 391 3.19 -11.65 -9.35
CA VAL A 391 2.73 -11.69 -10.76
C VAL A 391 3.89 -11.86 -11.73
N ARG A 392 4.98 -11.11 -11.54
CA ARG A 392 6.20 -11.27 -12.34
C ARG A 392 6.75 -12.69 -12.23
N TYR A 393 6.83 -13.21 -11.01
CA TYR A 393 7.36 -14.53 -10.75
C TYR A 393 6.51 -15.63 -11.39
N ASP A 394 5.18 -15.54 -11.31
CA ASP A 394 4.29 -16.48 -11.99
C ASP A 394 4.48 -16.46 -13.51
N ALA A 395 4.58 -15.29 -14.12
CA ALA A 395 4.82 -15.17 -15.55
C ALA A 395 6.16 -15.79 -15.98
N GLN A 396 7.23 -15.57 -15.21
CA GLN A 396 8.54 -16.18 -15.47
C GLN A 396 8.47 -17.71 -15.42
N LEU A 397 7.81 -18.28 -14.40
CA LEU A 397 7.65 -19.73 -14.28
C LEU A 397 6.82 -20.34 -15.42
N ARG A 398 5.81 -19.62 -15.92
CA ARG A 398 5.00 -20.09 -17.05
C ARG A 398 5.77 -20.06 -18.38
N LEU A 399 6.68 -19.10 -18.58
CA LEU A 399 7.51 -18.99 -19.78
C LEU A 399 8.69 -19.95 -19.81
N GLY A 400 9.32 -20.24 -18.66
CA GLY A 400 10.51 -21.10 -18.54
C GLY A 400 10.26 -22.59 -18.75
N GLY A 401 9.11 -23.00 -19.32
CA GLY A 401 8.72 -24.38 -19.51
C GLY A 401 8.07 -24.99 -18.27
N GLY A 402 6.83 -25.47 -18.41
CA GLY A 402 5.99 -26.04 -17.34
C GLY A 402 6.54 -27.27 -16.60
N ASN A 403 7.78 -27.70 -16.88
CA ASN A 403 8.47 -28.77 -16.17
C ASN A 403 9.16 -28.33 -14.87
N SER A 404 9.42 -27.03 -14.65
CA SER A 404 9.94 -26.55 -13.35
C SER A 404 8.90 -26.64 -12.22
N LYS A 405 7.60 -26.54 -12.56
CA LYS A 405 6.50 -26.89 -11.64
C LYS A 405 6.47 -28.38 -11.30
N LEU A 406 7.20 -29.25 -12.01
CA LEU A 406 7.27 -30.71 -11.80
C LEU A 406 8.58 -31.17 -11.14
N VAL A 407 9.71 -30.49 -11.37
CA VAL A 407 10.99 -30.87 -10.75
C VAL A 407 11.01 -30.52 -9.26
N TYR A 408 10.39 -29.41 -8.84
CA TYR A 408 10.16 -29.15 -7.41
C TYR A 408 9.04 -29.99 -6.77
N ARG A 409 8.21 -30.70 -7.58
CA ARG A 409 7.13 -31.58 -7.08
C ARG A 409 7.61 -32.96 -6.62
N LYS A 410 8.86 -33.34 -6.89
CA LYS A 410 9.39 -34.66 -6.49
C LYS A 410 10.33 -34.64 -5.28
N ASN A 411 10.80 -33.45 -4.85
CA ASN A 411 11.84 -33.32 -3.82
C ASN A 411 11.38 -32.55 -2.56
N GLN A 412 10.07 -32.41 -2.34
CA GLN A 412 9.44 -32.03 -1.08
C GLN A 412 8.28 -32.99 -0.81
#